data_AF-A0A7W8QNQ4-F1
#
_entry.id   AF-A0A7W8QNQ4-F1
#
_cell.length_a   1.000
_cell.length_b   1.000
_cell.length_c   1.000
_cell.angle_alpha   90.00
_cell.angle_beta   90.00
_cell.angle_gamma   90.00
#
_symmetry.space_group_name_H-M   'P 1'
#
loop_
_entity.id
_entity.type
_entity.pdbx_description
1 polymer ?
#
loop_
_entity_poly.entity_id
_entity_poly.type
_entity_poly.pdbx_seq_one_letter_code
_entity_poly.pdbx_strand_id
1 'polypeptide(L)'
;MDDVRNGVSRHVFPAGEPVQLIALEDIAEFATLAFADPGRFAGRTLELAGDAPTPDEAFAEINAATGLGLRYVPLGASEAEALGPAVAEARRLWLAGHRWHADIEALRALHPGLRTFRGWLAEGGADLLRRALLDRGTPR
;
A
#
# COMPACT_ATOMS: atom_id res chain seq x y z
N MET A 1 8.67 1.88 -0.65
CA MET A 1 8.78 1.86 0.82
C MET A 1 10.19 2.30 1.20
N ASP A 2 10.45 3.61 1.15
CA ASP A 2 11.80 4.19 1.28
C ASP A 2 12.12 4.78 2.66
N ASP A 3 11.26 4.59 3.67
CA ASP A 3 11.39 5.30 4.94
C ASP A 3 11.29 4.43 6.20
N VAL A 4 11.76 3.17 6.16
CA VAL A 4 11.97 2.42 7.42
C VAL A 4 13.37 2.71 7.93
N ARG A 5 13.50 3.64 8.89
CA ARG A 5 14.77 3.98 9.56
C ARG A 5 14.71 3.54 11.01
N ASN A 6 15.68 2.74 11.46
CA ASN A 6 15.75 2.21 12.83
C ASN A 6 14.44 1.53 13.29
N GLY A 7 13.80 0.77 12.40
CA GLY A 7 12.53 0.10 12.67
C GLY A 7 11.30 1.01 12.71
N VAL A 8 11.43 2.29 12.36
CA VAL A 8 10.30 3.24 12.29
C VAL A 8 10.04 3.60 10.84
N SER A 9 8.80 3.39 10.40
CA SER A 9 8.29 3.88 9.13
C SER A 9 7.56 5.19 9.32
N ARG A 10 7.88 6.18 8.48
CA ARG A 10 7.20 7.49 8.47
C ARG A 10 6.56 7.76 7.13
N HIS A 11 5.30 8.21 7.15
CA HIS A 11 4.53 8.53 5.95
C HIS A 11 3.49 9.61 6.20
N VAL A 12 2.96 10.19 5.12
CA VAL A 12 1.95 11.26 5.19
C VAL A 12 0.55 10.77 5.59
N PHE A 13 0.32 9.45 5.58
CA PHE A 13 -0.98 8.87 5.88
C PHE A 13 -1.24 8.84 7.40
N PRO A 14 -2.39 9.32 7.88
CA PRO A 14 -2.80 9.15 9.27
C PRO A 14 -2.90 7.67 9.64
N ALA A 15 -2.51 7.34 10.87
CA ALA A 15 -2.34 5.96 11.32
C ALA A 15 -3.65 5.15 11.33
N GLY A 16 -4.78 5.80 11.63
CA GLY A 16 -6.10 5.17 11.74
C GLY A 16 -7.01 5.38 10.55
N GLU A 17 -6.50 5.84 9.40
CA GLU A 17 -7.31 6.03 8.19
C GLU A 17 -6.94 4.99 7.13
N PRO A 18 -7.93 4.31 6.51
CA PRO A 18 -7.70 3.33 5.46
C PRO A 18 -6.85 3.86 4.30
N VAL A 19 -5.90 3.04 3.85
CA VAL A 19 -5.10 3.29 2.64
C VAL A 19 -5.32 2.14 1.68
N GLN A 20 -5.79 2.43 0.47
CA GLN A 20 -6.01 1.42 -0.55
C GLN A 20 -4.67 0.87 -1.08
N LEU A 21 -4.56 -0.46 -1.12
CA LEU A 21 -3.38 -1.20 -1.55
C LEU A 21 -3.76 -2.21 -2.63
N ILE A 22 -2.84 -2.48 -3.55
CA ILE A 22 -2.99 -3.51 -4.57
C ILE A 22 -1.70 -4.32 -4.67
N ALA A 23 -1.82 -5.66 -4.76
CA ALA A 23 -0.69 -6.53 -5.03
C ALA A 23 -0.25 -6.37 -6.49
N LEU A 24 1.06 -6.42 -6.74
CA LEU A 24 1.60 -6.28 -8.10
C LEU A 24 1.08 -7.40 -9.02
N GLU A 25 0.92 -8.60 -8.47
CA GLU A 25 0.36 -9.76 -9.15
C GLU A 25 -1.06 -9.50 -9.63
N ASP A 26 -1.89 -8.85 -8.81
CA ASP A 26 -3.28 -8.55 -9.18
C ASP A 26 -3.38 -7.46 -10.25
N ILE A 27 -2.41 -6.54 -10.34
CA ILE A 27 -2.31 -5.61 -11.49
C ILE A 27 -2.11 -6.42 -12.79
N ALA A 28 -1.24 -7.43 -12.76
CA ALA A 28 -1.01 -8.29 -13.92
C ALA A 28 -2.24 -9.14 -14.29
N GLU A 29 -3.01 -9.61 -13.30
CA GLU A 29 -4.29 -10.29 -13.53
C GLU A 29 -5.30 -9.35 -14.21
N PHE A 30 -5.46 -8.12 -13.72
CA PHE A 30 -6.34 -7.13 -14.36
C PHE A 30 -5.89 -6.74 -15.76
N ALA A 31 -4.58 -6.61 -16.00
CA ALA A 31 -4.05 -6.36 -17.34
C ALA A 31 -4.38 -7.53 -18.29
N THR A 32 -4.22 -8.77 -17.81
CA THR A 32 -4.59 -9.99 -18.56
C THR A 32 -6.07 -10.00 -18.92
N LEU A 33 -6.96 -9.72 -17.95
CA LEU A 33 -8.40 -9.61 -18.17
C LEU A 33 -8.75 -8.54 -19.22
N ALA A 34 -8.10 -7.38 -19.14
CA ALA A 34 -8.32 -6.27 -20.07
C ALA A 34 -7.94 -6.62 -21.51
N PHE A 35 -6.83 -7.35 -21.70
CA PHE A 35 -6.41 -7.81 -23.03
C PHE A 35 -7.24 -8.97 -23.56
N ALA A 36 -7.73 -9.86 -22.69
CA ALA A 36 -8.54 -11.01 -23.08
C ALA A 36 -9.98 -10.63 -23.50
N ASP A 37 -10.52 -9.53 -22.95
CA ASP A 37 -11.85 -9.02 -23.28
C ASP A 37 -11.84 -7.51 -23.59
N PRO A 38 -11.30 -7.10 -24.75
CA PRO A 38 -11.26 -5.68 -25.12
C PRO A 38 -12.66 -5.06 -25.19
N GLY A 39 -13.70 -5.84 -25.51
CA GLY A 39 -15.08 -5.35 -25.57
C GLY A 39 -15.59 -4.84 -24.23
N ARG A 40 -15.13 -5.43 -23.13
CA ARG A 40 -15.49 -5.03 -21.77
C ARG A 40 -14.61 -3.93 -21.18
N PHE A 41 -13.36 -3.81 -21.63
CA PHE A 41 -12.34 -2.97 -20.96
C PHE A 41 -11.78 -1.82 -21.80
N ALA A 42 -11.84 -1.87 -23.13
CA ALA A 42 -11.27 -0.83 -23.98
C ALA A 42 -11.90 0.55 -23.69
N GLY A 43 -11.06 1.58 -23.57
CA GLY A 43 -11.48 2.96 -23.30
C GLY A 43 -11.94 3.23 -21.87
N ARG A 44 -11.83 2.25 -20.96
CA ARG A 44 -12.18 2.41 -19.55
C ARG A 44 -10.93 2.65 -18.70
N THR A 45 -11.09 3.49 -17.68
CA THR A 45 -10.12 3.64 -16.60
C THR A 45 -10.65 2.93 -15.37
N LEU A 46 -9.82 2.09 -14.75
CA LEU A 46 -10.12 1.42 -13.49
C LEU A 46 -9.08 1.83 -12.45
N GLU A 47 -9.53 2.36 -11.32
CA GLU A 47 -8.70 2.42 -10.12
C GLU A 47 -8.65 1.01 -9.50
N LEU A 48 -7.47 0.57 -9.06
CA LEU A 48 -7.26 -0.78 -8.54
C LEU A 48 -6.87 -0.77 -7.07
N ALA A 49 -7.57 -1.57 -6.27
CA ALA A 49 -7.24 -1.89 -4.88
C ALA A 49 -7.76 -3.29 -4.55
N GLY A 50 -6.97 -4.06 -3.81
CA GLY A 50 -7.37 -5.37 -3.27
C GLY A 50 -7.78 -5.33 -1.80
N ASP A 51 -7.27 -4.33 -1.07
CA ASP A 51 -7.56 -4.11 0.35
C ASP A 51 -7.41 -2.63 0.73
N ALA A 52 -7.88 -2.27 1.91
CA ALA A 52 -7.76 -0.92 2.47
C ALA A 52 -7.51 -0.93 3.99
N PRO A 53 -6.43 -1.55 4.50
CA PRO A 53 -6.11 -1.48 5.91
C PRO A 53 -5.72 -0.05 6.31
N THR A 54 -5.96 0.29 7.58
CA THR A 54 -5.27 1.43 8.20
C THR A 54 -3.77 1.13 8.33
N PRO A 55 -2.90 2.14 8.33
CA PRO A 55 -1.47 1.92 8.59
C PRO A 55 -1.19 1.18 9.91
N ASP A 56 -1.97 1.41 10.96
CA ASP A 56 -1.84 0.67 12.23
C ASP A 56 -2.13 -0.83 12.05
N GLU A 57 -3.21 -1.19 11.35
CA GLU A 57 -3.54 -2.58 11.02
C GLU A 57 -2.47 -3.21 10.13
N ALA A 58 -2.03 -2.50 9.08
CA ALA A 58 -1.01 -2.99 8.16
C ALA A 58 0.30 -3.29 8.91
N PHE A 59 0.75 -2.41 9.80
CA PHE A 59 1.97 -2.65 10.59
C PHE A 59 1.80 -3.77 11.61
N ALA A 60 0.62 -3.93 12.21
CA ALA A 60 0.34 -5.07 13.06
C ALA A 60 0.44 -6.39 12.29
N GLU A 61 -0.13 -6.47 11.09
CA GLU A 61 -0.06 -7.65 10.22
C GLU A 61 1.36 -7.93 9.73
N ILE A 62 2.10 -6.90 9.31
CA ILE A 62 3.51 -7.02 8.93
C ILE A 62 4.31 -7.58 10.10
N ASN A 63 4.13 -7.07 11.32
CA ASN A 63 4.87 -7.54 12.48
C ASN A 63 4.50 -8.98 12.85
N ALA A 64 3.23 -9.33 12.79
CA ALA A 64 2.80 -10.71 13.03
C ALA A 64 3.38 -11.67 11.98
N ALA A 65 3.40 -11.28 10.71
CA ALA A 65 3.90 -12.10 9.62
C ALA A 65 5.43 -12.18 9.56
N THR A 66 6.13 -11.10 9.95
CA THR A 66 7.60 -10.96 9.77
C THR A 66 8.41 -11.16 11.05
N GLY A 67 7.88 -10.80 12.21
CA GLY A 67 8.58 -10.78 13.50
C GLY A 67 9.49 -9.57 13.73
N LEU A 68 9.42 -8.53 12.89
CA LEU A 68 10.41 -7.43 12.87
C LEU A 68 10.18 -6.29 13.88
N GLY A 69 9.04 -6.22 14.55
CA GLY A 69 8.76 -5.21 15.59
C GLY A 69 8.79 -3.75 15.09
N LEU A 70 8.35 -3.52 13.86
CA LEU A 70 8.31 -2.22 13.20
C LEU A 70 7.25 -1.31 13.81
N ARG A 71 7.48 0.01 13.76
CA ARG A 71 6.51 1.02 14.21
C ARG A 71 6.15 1.98 13.07
N TYR A 72 4.87 2.35 13.00
CA TYR A 72 4.39 3.39 12.11
C TYR A 72 4.27 4.73 12.83
N VAL A 73 4.71 5.81 12.21
CA VAL A 73 4.57 7.18 12.73
C VAL A 73 4.14 8.11 11.60
N PRO A 74 2.93 8.69 11.65
CA PRO A 74 2.53 9.71 10.68
C PRO A 74 3.46 10.92 10.73
N LEU A 75 3.75 11.51 9.57
CA LEU A 75 4.51 12.76 9.50
C LEU A 75 3.71 13.92 10.10
N GLY A 76 4.35 14.66 11.00
CA GLY A 76 3.86 15.96 11.46
C GLY A 76 3.92 17.01 10.35
N ALA A 77 3.19 18.12 10.52
CA ALA A 77 3.18 19.21 9.54
C ALA A 77 4.59 19.79 9.31
N SER A 78 5.33 20.10 10.37
CA SER A 78 6.69 20.64 10.28
C SER A 78 7.69 19.66 9.64
N GLU A 79 7.52 18.36 9.89
CA GLU A 79 8.36 17.32 9.27
C GLU A 79 8.08 17.21 7.77
N ALA A 80 6.81 17.26 7.37
CA ALA A 80 6.42 17.24 5.96
C ALA A 80 6.95 18.46 5.19
N GLU A 81 6.88 19.67 5.79
CA GLU A 81 7.48 20.89 5.22
C GLU A 81 9.00 20.76 5.07
N ALA A 82 9.69 20.19 6.06
CA ALA A 82 11.13 19.98 6.02
C ALA A 82 11.56 18.97 4.93
N LEU A 83 10.69 18.01 4.59
CA LEU A 83 10.91 17.06 3.49
C LEU A 83 10.61 17.67 2.11
N GLY A 84 9.93 18.81 2.07
CA GLY A 84 9.75 19.63 0.87
C GLY A 84 8.27 19.83 0.49
N PRO A 85 8.02 20.80 -0.42
CA PRO A 85 6.67 21.28 -0.72
C PRO A 85 5.74 20.20 -1.30
N ALA A 86 6.28 19.25 -2.07
CA ALA A 86 5.49 18.15 -2.61
C ALA A 86 4.96 17.20 -1.52
N VAL A 87 5.75 16.94 -0.47
CA VAL A 87 5.36 16.07 0.65
C VAL A 87 4.35 16.79 1.55
N ALA A 88 4.57 18.06 1.82
CA ALA A 88 3.62 18.91 2.54
C ALA A 88 2.26 18.97 1.84
N GLU A 89 2.25 19.18 0.52
CA GLU A 89 1.02 19.22 -0.26
C GLU A 89 0.31 17.86 -0.31
N ALA A 90 1.05 16.76 -0.50
CA ALA A 90 0.48 15.42 -0.47
C ALA A 90 -0.21 15.13 0.88
N ARG A 91 0.42 15.51 2.00
CA ARG A 91 -0.18 15.41 3.34
C ARG A 91 -1.44 16.28 3.45
N ARG A 92 -1.40 17.52 2.97
CA ARG A 92 -2.55 18.44 3.01
C ARG A 92 -3.74 17.89 2.21
N LEU A 93 -3.49 17.40 0.99
CA LEU A 93 -4.51 16.81 0.12
C LEU A 93 -5.15 15.59 0.77
N TRP A 94 -4.33 14.70 1.35
CA TRP A 94 -4.81 13.53 2.05
C TRP A 94 -5.73 13.89 3.22
N LEU A 95 -5.30 14.82 4.09
CA LEU A 95 -6.11 15.30 5.22
C LEU A 95 -7.38 16.02 4.78
N ALA A 96 -7.37 16.62 3.58
CA ALA A 96 -8.56 17.21 2.96
C ALA A 96 -9.48 16.16 2.30
N GLY A 97 -9.17 14.86 2.40
CA GLY A 97 -9.98 13.76 1.88
C GLY A 97 -9.73 13.39 0.42
N HIS A 98 -8.69 13.94 -0.22
CA HIS A 98 -8.31 13.56 -1.58
C HIS A 98 -7.58 12.21 -1.53
N ARG A 99 -8.33 11.13 -1.71
CA ARG A 99 -7.87 9.75 -1.60
C ARG A 99 -8.17 8.97 -2.89
N TRP A 100 -7.67 7.75 -2.96
CA TRP A 100 -8.13 6.78 -3.96
C TRP A 100 -9.52 6.24 -3.59
N HIS A 101 -10.32 5.92 -4.60
CA HIS A 101 -11.72 5.50 -4.44
C HIS A 101 -12.01 4.24 -5.28
N ALA A 102 -11.06 3.32 -5.38
CA ALA A 102 -11.27 2.05 -6.06
C ALA A 102 -12.42 1.28 -5.38
N ASP A 103 -13.35 0.78 -6.19
CA ASP A 103 -14.45 -0.06 -5.72
C ASP A 103 -13.98 -1.51 -5.59
N ILE A 104 -13.48 -1.86 -4.40
CA ILE A 104 -12.86 -3.17 -4.12
C ILE A 104 -13.87 -4.31 -4.33
N GLU A 105 -15.15 -4.11 -4.02
CA GLU A 105 -16.17 -5.15 -4.21
C GLU A 105 -16.47 -5.37 -5.70
N ALA A 106 -16.56 -4.30 -6.48
CA ALA A 106 -16.67 -4.42 -7.94
C ALA A 106 -15.43 -5.08 -8.55
N LEU A 107 -14.22 -4.73 -8.08
CA LEU A 107 -12.98 -5.36 -8.53
C LEU A 107 -12.92 -6.84 -8.17
N ARG A 108 -13.37 -7.23 -6.97
CA ARG A 108 -13.44 -8.64 -6.55
C ARG A 108 -14.46 -9.43 -7.34
N ALA A 109 -15.54 -8.80 -7.81
CA ALA A 109 -16.47 -9.44 -8.75
C ALA A 109 -15.85 -9.67 -10.14
N LEU A 110 -14.89 -8.84 -10.55
CA LEU A 110 -14.12 -9.03 -11.80
C LEU A 110 -13.02 -10.07 -11.66
N HIS A 111 -12.33 -10.06 -10.52
CA HIS A 111 -11.24 -10.96 -10.16
C HIS A 111 -11.50 -11.56 -8.77
N PRO A 112 -12.18 -12.72 -8.67
CA PRO A 112 -12.48 -13.34 -7.38
C PRO A 112 -11.24 -13.72 -6.55
N GLY A 113 -10.07 -13.82 -7.19
CA GLY A 113 -8.79 -14.06 -6.54
C GLY A 113 -8.07 -12.81 -6.05
N LEU A 114 -8.71 -11.63 -6.11
CA LEU A 114 -8.13 -10.35 -5.68
C LEU A 114 -7.69 -10.42 -4.22
N ARG A 115 -6.40 -10.18 -3.98
CA ARG A 115 -5.77 -10.43 -2.69
C ARG A 115 -6.09 -9.34 -1.69
N THR A 116 -6.36 -9.77 -0.46
CA THR A 116 -6.28 -8.92 0.73
C THR A 116 -4.82 -8.69 1.10
N PHE A 117 -4.52 -7.67 1.89
CA PHE A 117 -3.16 -7.40 2.36
C PHE A 117 -2.61 -8.60 3.16
N ARG A 118 -3.43 -9.14 4.07
CA ARG A 118 -3.12 -10.36 4.81
C ARG A 118 -2.89 -11.57 3.91
N GLY A 119 -3.70 -11.72 2.85
CA GLY A 119 -3.55 -12.80 1.86
C GLY A 119 -2.20 -12.70 1.14
N TRP A 120 -1.85 -11.51 0.65
CA TRP A 120 -0.56 -11.27 0.02
C TRP A 120 0.62 -11.54 0.96
N LEU A 121 0.53 -11.15 2.24
CA LEU A 121 1.56 -11.47 3.24
C LEU A 121 1.77 -12.99 3.39
N ALA A 122 0.69 -13.76 3.42
CA ALA A 122 0.72 -15.21 3.55
C ALA A 122 1.26 -15.94 2.32
N GLU A 123 1.11 -15.37 1.12
CA GLU A 123 1.57 -15.97 -0.15
C GLU A 123 3.05 -15.72 -0.46
N GLY A 124 3.79 -15.06 0.43
CA GLY A 124 5.23 -14.79 0.29
C GLY A 124 5.59 -13.32 0.41
N GLY A 125 4.60 -12.41 0.49
CA GLY A 125 4.83 -10.99 0.71
C GLY A 125 5.63 -10.70 1.99
N ALA A 126 5.41 -11.49 3.05
CA ALA A 126 6.18 -11.36 4.30
C ALA A 126 7.69 -11.59 4.10
N ASP A 127 8.08 -12.56 3.27
CA ASP A 127 9.50 -12.84 3.00
C ASP A 127 10.12 -11.78 2.10
N LEU A 128 9.36 -11.24 1.15
CA LEU A 128 9.79 -10.09 0.35
C LEU A 128 10.05 -8.87 1.24
N LEU A 129 9.15 -8.60 2.19
CA LEU A 129 9.33 -7.51 3.16
C LEU A 129 10.55 -7.75 4.04
N ARG A 130 10.74 -8.96 4.59
CA ARG A 130 11.93 -9.29 5.39
C ARG A 130 13.22 -9.02 4.63
N ARG A 131 13.34 -9.53 3.40
CA ARG A 131 14.53 -9.32 2.56
C ARG A 131 14.77 -7.83 2.31
N ALA A 132 13.75 -7.11 1.87
CA ALA A 132 13.86 -5.68 1.57
C ALA A 132 14.27 -4.83 2.79
N LEU A 133 13.81 -5.21 3.99
CA LEU A 133 14.08 -4.46 5.22
C LEU A 133 15.41 -4.87 5.89
N LEU A 134 15.83 -6.13 5.77
CA LEU A 134 17.08 -6.63 6.36
C LEU A 134 18.30 -6.35 5.46
N ASP A 135 18.17 -6.49 4.14
CA ASP A 135 19.28 -6.27 3.20
C ASP A 135 19.74 -4.80 3.20
N ARG A 136 18.84 -3.87 3.54
CA ARG A 136 19.13 -2.44 3.71
C ARG A 136 19.88 -2.10 5.00
N GLY A 137 20.05 -3.05 5.93
CA GLY A 137 20.79 -2.86 7.18
C GLY A 137 22.31 -3.00 7.07
N THR A 138 22.83 -3.40 5.91
CA THR A 138 24.27 -3.54 5.69
C THR A 138 24.80 -2.27 5.01
N PRO A 139 25.61 -1.43 5.68
CA PRO A 139 26.32 -0.36 4.99
C PRO A 139 27.33 -1.01 4.03
N ARG A 140 27.33 -0.55 2.77
CA ARG A 140 28.41 -0.87 1.83
C ARG A 140 29.54 0.15 1.98
#